data_AF-A0A7S3S1D9-F1
#
_entry.id   AF-A0A7S3S1D9-F1
#
_cell.length_a   1.000
_cell.length_b   1.000
_cell.length_c   1.000
_cell.angle_alpha   90.00
_cell.angle_beta   90.00
_cell.angle_gamma   90.00
#
_symmetry.space_group_name_H-M   'P 1'
#
loop_
_entity.id
_entity.type
_entity.pdbx_description
1 polymer ?
#
loop_
_entity_poly.entity_id
_entity_poly.type
_entity_poly.pdbx_seq_one_letter_code
_entity_poly.pdbx_strand_id
1 'polypeptide(L)'
;LGGGDAQGGSKPMYNRHDGNVCRDDEEQYANLCYKKCSILTNNRYKYRCSSWQCGDSYPCTLSLWKGHRTRFGASLICDGYDVAGGDRKACPHPAGACYEDEEFHGGECYMKCALIDPEYPFRFSAETCCQTQGVSCMLPQYTRTGPMMDVSGKMGSDDPSKPGRPH
;
A
#
# COMPACT_ATOMS: atom_id res chain seq x y z
N LEU A 1 15.73 -7.50 -36.49
CA LEU A 1 14.68 -8.31 -35.83
C LEU A 1 14.89 -8.18 -34.33
N GLY A 2 13.87 -7.69 -33.61
CA GLY A 2 13.85 -7.62 -32.14
C GLY A 2 13.83 -6.21 -31.57
N GLY A 3 12.72 -5.49 -31.76
CA GLY A 3 12.33 -4.38 -30.89
C GLY A 3 11.73 -4.96 -29.60
N GLY A 4 12.13 -4.41 -28.46
CA GLY A 4 11.59 -4.77 -27.15
C GLY A 4 10.58 -3.72 -26.72
N ASP A 5 9.31 -4.06 -26.85
CA ASP A 5 8.17 -3.24 -26.47
C ASP A 5 8.15 -2.94 -24.97
N ALA A 6 7.93 -1.67 -24.66
CA ALA A 6 7.65 -1.16 -23.33
C ALA A 6 6.35 -1.80 -22.81
N GLN A 7 6.45 -2.49 -21.67
CA GLN A 7 5.31 -3.12 -21.01
C GLN A 7 4.37 -2.03 -20.46
N GLY A 8 3.18 -1.97 -21.06
CA GLY A 8 2.07 -1.14 -20.60
C GLY A 8 1.62 -1.54 -19.20
N GLY A 9 1.24 -0.53 -18.40
CA GLY A 9 0.91 -0.63 -16.98
C GLY A 9 0.05 -1.85 -16.66
N SER A 10 0.68 -2.80 -16.00
CA SER A 10 0.11 -4.09 -15.62
C SER A 10 -1.12 -3.88 -14.74
N LYS A 11 -2.15 -4.71 -14.98
CA LYS A 11 -3.17 -5.00 -13.97
C LYS A 11 -2.46 -5.17 -12.63
N PRO A 12 -3.05 -4.69 -11.53
CA PRO A 12 -2.43 -4.89 -10.25
C PRO A 12 -2.03 -6.35 -10.07
N MET A 13 -0.79 -6.61 -9.64
CA MET A 13 -0.28 -7.95 -9.34
C MET A 13 -1.08 -8.56 -8.17
N TYR A 14 -2.31 -8.98 -8.48
CA TYR A 14 -3.17 -9.83 -7.68
C TYR A 14 -3.41 -11.10 -8.51
N ASN A 15 -3.35 -12.27 -7.87
CA ASN A 15 -3.40 -13.59 -8.49
C ASN A 15 -2.20 -13.98 -9.36
N ARG A 16 -1.15 -14.52 -8.73
CA ARG A 16 -0.16 -15.40 -9.39
C ARG A 16 -0.73 -16.80 -9.68
N HIS A 17 -2.03 -16.93 -9.91
CA HIS A 17 -2.76 -18.22 -9.92
C HIS A 17 -2.69 -19.00 -8.58
N ASP A 18 -2.40 -18.32 -7.47
CA ASP A 18 -2.25 -18.91 -6.13
C ASP A 18 -3.45 -18.64 -5.19
N GLY A 19 -4.44 -17.87 -5.64
CA GLY A 19 -5.60 -17.48 -4.84
C GLY A 19 -5.37 -16.29 -3.91
N ASN A 20 -4.23 -15.59 -4.00
CA ASN A 20 -3.99 -14.37 -3.23
C ASN A 20 -4.63 -13.15 -3.91
N VAL A 21 -5.58 -12.53 -3.21
CA VAL A 21 -6.31 -11.33 -3.67
C VAL A 21 -5.61 -10.01 -3.30
N CYS A 22 -4.57 -10.09 -2.48
CA CYS A 22 -3.75 -8.96 -2.06
C CYS A 22 -2.41 -8.92 -2.83
N ARG A 23 -1.63 -7.85 -2.66
CA ARG A 23 -0.28 -7.76 -3.25
C ARG A 23 0.64 -8.88 -2.73
N ASP A 24 1.75 -9.11 -3.42
CA ASP A 24 2.71 -10.17 -3.07
C ASP A 24 3.27 -10.07 -1.65
N ASP A 25 3.37 -8.86 -1.11
CA ASP A 25 3.85 -8.58 0.24
C ASP A 25 2.73 -8.37 1.27
N GLU A 26 1.49 -8.69 0.88
CA GLU A 26 0.28 -8.57 1.69
C GLU A 26 -0.45 -9.90 1.91
N GLU A 27 -1.19 -9.97 3.00
CA GLU A 27 -2.10 -11.06 3.35
C GLU A 27 -3.51 -10.52 3.64
N GLN A 28 -4.52 -11.32 3.33
CA GLN A 28 -5.90 -10.97 3.62
C GLN A 28 -6.24 -11.27 5.08
N TYR A 29 -6.83 -10.30 5.78
CA TYR A 29 -7.42 -10.47 7.10
C TYR A 29 -8.63 -9.55 7.25
N ALA A 30 -9.75 -10.07 7.73
CA ALA A 30 -11.00 -9.30 7.89
C ALA A 30 -11.39 -8.47 6.64
N ASN A 31 -11.26 -9.08 5.45
CA ASN A 31 -11.52 -8.48 4.13
C ASN A 31 -10.61 -7.31 3.71
N LEU A 32 -9.54 -7.06 4.46
CA LEU A 32 -8.52 -6.07 4.10
C LEU A 32 -7.18 -6.76 3.83
N CYS A 33 -6.36 -6.12 3.01
CA CYS A 33 -4.99 -6.49 2.68
C CYS A 33 -4.06 -5.76 3.65
N TYR A 34 -3.35 -6.54 4.45
CA TYR A 34 -2.34 -6.07 5.39
C TYR A 34 -0.98 -6.54 4.93
N LYS A 35 0.09 -5.84 5.30
CA LYS A 35 1.45 -6.34 5.15
C LYS A 35 1.60 -7.69 5.86
N LYS A 36 2.25 -8.65 5.22
CA LYS A 36 2.43 -10.00 5.78
C LYS A 36 3.12 -9.96 7.14
N CYS A 37 2.58 -10.70 8.10
CA CYS A 37 3.20 -10.91 9.42
C CYS A 37 4.61 -11.51 9.31
N SER A 38 4.85 -12.39 8.32
CA SER A 38 6.18 -12.90 8.02
C SER A 38 7.18 -11.81 7.61
N ILE A 39 6.74 -10.73 6.96
CA ILE A 39 7.58 -9.58 6.61
C ILE A 39 7.75 -8.67 7.82
N LEU A 40 6.65 -8.30 8.49
CA LEU A 40 6.65 -7.39 9.65
C LEU A 40 7.49 -7.90 10.83
N THR A 41 7.64 -9.22 10.95
CA THR A 41 8.31 -9.86 12.08
C THR A 41 9.59 -10.60 11.70
N ASN A 42 10.10 -10.42 10.48
CA ASN A 42 11.27 -11.15 9.96
C ASN A 42 11.13 -12.67 10.16
N ASN A 43 10.00 -13.22 9.73
CA ASN A 43 9.63 -14.64 9.78
C ASN A 43 9.44 -15.25 11.18
N ARG A 44 9.44 -14.46 12.26
CA ARG A 44 9.31 -14.98 13.63
C ARG A 44 7.87 -15.28 14.03
N TYR A 45 6.92 -14.44 13.60
CA TYR A 45 5.49 -14.57 13.89
C TYR A 45 4.76 -14.43 12.55
N LYS A 46 4.45 -15.55 11.91
CA LYS A 46 4.03 -15.58 10.50
C LYS A 46 2.51 -15.47 10.31
N TYR A 47 1.71 -15.69 11.34
CA TYR A 47 0.26 -15.80 11.24
C TYR A 47 -0.41 -14.54 11.75
N ARG A 48 -1.34 -13.96 10.99
CA ARG A 48 -2.10 -12.80 11.44
C ARG A 48 -3.23 -13.22 12.37
N CYS A 49 -3.26 -12.63 13.57
CA CYS A 49 -4.27 -12.89 14.58
C CYS A 49 -5.28 -11.74 14.71
N SER A 50 -4.80 -10.50 14.51
CA SER A 50 -5.61 -9.28 14.50
C SER A 50 -4.96 -8.21 13.62
N SER A 51 -5.56 -7.02 13.53
CA SER A 51 -4.97 -5.87 12.83
C SER A 51 -3.59 -5.48 13.37
N TRP A 52 -3.34 -5.65 14.68
CA TRP A 52 -2.06 -5.27 15.32
C TRP A 52 -1.23 -6.45 15.85
N GLN A 53 -1.66 -7.70 15.62
CA GLN A 53 -1.05 -8.86 16.24
C GLN A 53 -0.69 -9.96 15.23
N CYS A 54 0.56 -10.42 15.31
CA CYS A 54 1.08 -11.59 14.62
C CYS A 54 1.38 -12.71 15.63
N GLY A 55 1.13 -13.97 15.27
CA GLY A 55 1.40 -15.18 16.04
C GLY A 55 2.39 -16.11 15.34
N ASP A 56 3.00 -17.03 16.08
CA ASP A 56 3.90 -18.07 15.58
C ASP A 56 3.17 -19.37 15.19
N SER A 57 1.86 -19.46 15.48
CA SER A 57 1.00 -20.60 15.16
C SER A 57 -0.44 -20.17 14.86
N TYR A 58 -1.22 -21.04 14.20
CA TYR A 58 -2.65 -20.86 13.90
C TYR A 58 -3.43 -22.13 14.27
N PRO A 59 -4.67 -22.06 14.80
CA PRO A 59 -5.41 -20.85 15.15
C PRO A 59 -4.75 -20.08 16.29
N CYS A 60 -4.88 -18.76 16.26
CA CYS A 60 -4.37 -17.90 17.33
C CYS A 60 -5.11 -18.21 18.64
N THR A 61 -4.50 -18.97 19.54
CA THR A 61 -5.14 -19.39 20.79
C THR A 61 -5.08 -18.29 21.84
N LEU A 62 -6.12 -18.14 22.66
CA LEU A 62 -6.16 -17.22 23.80
C LEU A 62 -5.25 -17.68 24.96
N SER A 63 -4.71 -18.89 24.88
CA SER A 63 -3.94 -19.56 25.92
C SER A 63 -2.52 -19.02 26.00
N LEU A 64 -2.42 -17.86 26.66
CA LEU A 64 -1.21 -17.08 26.95
C LEU A 64 -0.65 -16.42 25.69
N TRP A 65 -0.41 -15.10 25.72
CA TRP A 65 0.23 -14.31 24.65
C TRP A 65 1.65 -14.79 24.26
N LYS A 66 2.07 -15.94 24.76
CA LYS A 66 3.27 -16.66 24.38
C LYS A 66 3.15 -17.03 22.91
N GLY A 67 4.15 -16.64 22.12
CA GLY A 67 4.12 -16.87 20.68
C GLY A 67 3.36 -15.81 19.89
N HIS A 68 2.90 -14.72 20.53
CA HIS A 68 2.29 -13.59 19.84
C HIS A 68 3.17 -12.34 19.97
N ARG A 69 3.13 -11.49 18.96
CA ARG A 69 3.76 -10.17 18.92
C ARG A 69 2.72 -9.15 18.53
N THR A 70 2.48 -8.22 19.44
CA THR A 70 1.65 -7.04 19.19
C THR A 70 2.56 -5.84 19.00
N ARG A 71 2.25 -4.99 18.01
CA ARG A 71 2.91 -3.71 17.84
C ARG A 71 1.89 -2.64 17.47
N PHE A 72 1.62 -1.77 18.44
CA PHE A 72 0.98 -0.48 18.19
C PHE A 72 2.05 0.50 17.70
N GLY A 73 1.70 1.32 16.72
CA GLY A 73 2.56 2.41 16.27
C GLY A 73 2.56 3.59 17.22
N ALA A 74 3.10 4.73 16.77
CA ALA A 74 2.86 6.02 17.43
C ALA A 74 1.40 6.45 17.29
N SER A 75 0.71 5.96 16.25
CA SER A 75 -0.73 6.02 16.06
C SER A 75 -1.37 4.63 16.20
N LEU A 76 -2.65 4.59 16.58
CA LEU A 76 -3.46 3.37 16.54
C LEU A 76 -3.92 3.02 15.11
N ILE A 77 -3.87 4.00 14.21
CA ILE A 77 -4.37 3.91 12.84
C ILE A 77 -3.16 3.90 11.89
N CYS A 78 -3.07 2.87 11.04
CA CYS A 78 -2.11 2.82 9.93
C CYS A 78 -0.64 2.85 10.37
N ASP A 79 -0.33 2.25 11.52
CA ASP A 79 1.01 2.22 12.08
C ASP A 79 1.24 0.93 12.90
N GLY A 80 2.49 0.64 13.25
CA GLY A 80 2.83 -0.63 13.88
C GLY A 80 2.61 -1.81 12.92
N TYR A 81 1.71 -2.74 13.28
CA TYR A 81 1.33 -3.89 12.43
C TYR A 81 0.02 -3.70 11.66
N ASP A 82 -0.69 -2.61 11.92
CA ASP A 82 -1.90 -2.20 11.20
C ASP A 82 -1.51 -1.40 9.98
N VAL A 83 -0.84 -2.03 9.02
CA VAL A 83 -0.34 -1.38 7.79
C VAL A 83 -0.54 -2.28 6.58
N ALA A 84 -0.72 -1.68 5.41
CA ALA A 84 -0.66 -2.33 4.11
C ALA A 84 0.80 -2.60 3.68
N GLY A 85 0.95 -3.36 2.60
CA GLY A 85 2.21 -3.65 1.95
C GLY A 85 2.79 -2.45 1.18
N GLY A 86 3.88 -2.71 0.47
CA GLY A 86 4.76 -1.75 -0.16
C GLY A 86 5.77 -1.12 0.79
N ASP A 87 6.48 -0.12 0.28
CA ASP A 87 7.54 0.61 0.99
C ASP A 87 7.01 1.70 1.94
N ARG A 88 5.68 1.85 2.04
CA ARG A 88 5.03 2.98 2.72
C ARG A 88 4.18 2.50 3.89
N LYS A 89 4.01 3.35 4.90
CA LYS A 89 3.06 3.16 6.02
C LYS A 89 1.62 3.45 5.57
N ALA A 90 1.14 2.73 4.57
CA ALA A 90 -0.23 2.86 4.10
C ALA A 90 -1.19 2.10 5.03
N CYS A 91 -2.45 2.54 5.04
CA CYS A 91 -3.52 1.85 5.74
C CYS A 91 -3.88 0.54 5.04
N PRO A 92 -4.27 -0.52 5.77
CA PRO A 92 -4.88 -1.70 5.19
C PRO A 92 -6.09 -1.32 4.32
N HIS A 93 -6.23 -1.97 3.16
CA HIS A 93 -7.25 -1.62 2.16
C HIS A 93 -7.96 -2.86 1.62
N PRO A 94 -9.15 -2.74 1.00
CA PRO A 94 -9.80 -3.87 0.35
C PRO A 94 -8.91 -4.50 -0.74
N ALA A 95 -9.06 -5.80 -0.96
CA ALA A 95 -8.44 -6.47 -2.09
C ALA A 95 -8.89 -5.84 -3.41
N GLY A 96 -8.01 -5.77 -4.40
CA GLY A 96 -8.36 -5.16 -5.69
C GLY A 96 -8.13 -3.65 -5.76
N ALA A 97 -7.79 -2.96 -4.67
CA ALA A 97 -7.91 -1.51 -4.56
C ALA A 97 -7.20 -0.72 -5.70
N CYS A 98 -5.86 -0.80 -5.84
CA CYS A 98 -5.14 0.12 -6.74
C CYS A 98 -4.27 -0.57 -7.78
N TYR A 99 -4.19 -0.04 -9.01
CA TYR A 99 -3.29 -0.53 -10.05
C TYR A 99 -1.79 -0.42 -9.64
N GLU A 100 -0.87 -1.06 -10.37
CA GLU A 100 0.56 -1.05 -10.00
C GLU A 100 1.22 0.33 -10.05
N ASP A 101 0.72 1.19 -10.93
CA ASP A 101 1.12 2.59 -11.07
C ASP A 101 0.37 3.51 -10.09
N GLU A 102 -0.44 2.93 -9.20
CA GLU A 102 -1.24 3.64 -8.22
C GLU A 102 -0.84 3.34 -6.77
N GLU A 103 -1.19 4.27 -5.90
CA GLU A 103 -1.06 4.20 -4.45
C GLU A 103 -2.39 4.51 -3.77
N PHE A 104 -2.67 3.78 -2.69
CA PHE A 104 -3.85 4.01 -1.87
C PHE A 104 -3.58 5.13 -0.86
N HIS A 105 -4.42 6.15 -0.86
CA HIS A 105 -4.34 7.26 0.08
C HIS A 105 -5.74 7.76 0.40
N GLY A 106 -6.05 8.02 1.68
CA GLY A 106 -7.36 8.61 2.04
C GLY A 106 -8.61 7.80 1.65
N GLY A 107 -8.48 6.53 1.28
CA GLY A 107 -9.60 5.70 0.83
C GLY A 107 -9.68 5.50 -0.69
N GLU A 108 -8.84 6.18 -1.47
CA GLU A 108 -8.85 6.15 -2.94
C GLU A 108 -7.47 5.82 -3.51
N CYS A 109 -7.44 5.42 -4.77
CA CYS A 109 -6.27 5.07 -5.54
C CYS A 109 -5.88 6.20 -6.49
N TYR A 110 -4.69 6.75 -6.25
CA TYR A 110 -4.12 7.82 -7.06
C TYR A 110 -2.88 7.30 -7.79
N MET A 111 -2.53 7.89 -8.92
CA MET A 111 -1.22 7.68 -9.53
C MET A 111 -0.11 8.00 -8.52
N LYS A 112 0.92 7.17 -8.47
CA LYS A 112 2.02 7.36 -7.53
C LYS A 112 2.68 8.73 -7.74
N CYS A 113 2.84 9.50 -6.66
CA CYS A 113 3.53 10.80 -6.72
C CYS A 113 4.92 10.69 -7.40
N ALA A 114 5.67 9.61 -7.13
CA ALA A 114 6.97 9.35 -7.75
C ALA A 114 6.93 9.12 -9.28
N LEU A 115 5.76 8.77 -9.84
CA LEU A 115 5.55 8.65 -11.28
C LEU A 115 5.04 9.96 -11.91
N ILE A 116 4.35 10.80 -11.14
CA ILE A 116 3.88 12.13 -11.58
C ILE A 116 5.06 13.12 -11.59
N ASP A 117 5.78 13.19 -10.48
CA ASP A 117 6.92 14.08 -10.28
C ASP A 117 7.95 13.42 -9.35
N PRO A 118 9.05 12.88 -9.90
CA PRO A 118 10.10 12.22 -9.11
C PRO A 118 10.74 13.11 -8.04
N GLU A 119 10.66 14.45 -8.15
CA GLU A 119 11.18 15.36 -7.14
C GLU A 119 10.32 15.36 -5.87
N TYR A 120 9.02 15.04 -5.99
CA TYR A 120 8.05 15.00 -4.89
C TYR A 120 7.45 13.59 -4.75
N PRO A 121 8.22 12.56 -4.38
CA PRO A 121 7.78 11.17 -4.53
C PRO A 121 6.75 10.69 -3.49
N PHE A 122 6.44 11.50 -2.47
CA PHE A 122 5.62 11.09 -1.32
C PHE A 122 4.27 11.79 -1.31
N ARG A 123 3.17 11.02 -1.20
CA ARG A 123 1.82 11.58 -1.10
C ARG A 123 1.53 12.10 0.31
N PHE A 124 1.09 13.35 0.39
CA PHE A 124 0.67 14.00 1.65
C PHE A 124 -0.85 14.19 1.72
N SER A 125 -1.50 14.51 0.58
CA SER A 125 -2.96 14.57 0.43
C SER A 125 -3.37 14.16 -0.99
N ALA A 126 -4.67 14.23 -1.31
CA ALA A 126 -5.19 13.96 -2.66
C ALA A 126 -4.50 14.83 -3.74
N GLU A 127 -4.36 16.12 -3.48
CA GLU A 127 -3.77 17.08 -4.43
C GLU A 127 -2.32 17.44 -4.11
N THR A 128 -1.69 16.84 -3.09
CA THR A 128 -0.36 17.26 -2.62
C THR A 128 0.63 16.11 -2.55
N CYS A 129 1.71 16.25 -3.30
CA CYS A 129 2.91 15.44 -3.20
C CYS A 129 4.03 16.21 -2.47
N CYS A 130 4.99 15.49 -1.91
CA CYS A 130 6.02 16.01 -1.02
C CYS A 130 7.39 15.40 -1.31
N GLN A 131 8.45 16.19 -1.12
CA GLN A 131 9.85 15.77 -1.29
C GLN A 131 10.34 14.85 -0.17
N THR A 132 9.70 14.89 1.00
CA THR A 132 10.11 14.14 2.20
C THR A 132 8.92 13.42 2.83
N GLN A 133 9.13 12.69 3.93
CA GLN A 133 8.06 12.09 4.72
C GLN A 133 7.97 12.76 6.09
N GLY A 134 6.80 12.69 6.72
CA GLY A 134 6.57 13.20 8.07
C GLY A 134 6.24 14.70 8.11
N VAL A 135 6.55 15.34 9.25
CA VAL A 135 6.09 16.71 9.56
C VAL A 135 6.68 17.78 8.63
N SER A 136 7.80 17.50 7.97
CA SER A 136 8.39 18.41 6.98
C SER A 136 7.44 18.70 5.81
N CYS A 137 6.51 17.79 5.48
CA CYS A 137 5.48 18.02 4.47
C CYS A 137 4.40 19.02 4.87
N MET A 138 4.39 19.51 6.11
CA MET A 138 3.54 20.64 6.50
C MET A 138 4.10 21.98 6.03
N LEU A 139 5.35 22.03 5.55
CA LEU A 139 5.99 23.24 5.06
C LEU A 139 5.84 23.32 3.52
N PRO A 140 5.29 24.44 2.99
CA PRO A 140 5.02 24.58 1.56
C PRO A 140 6.23 24.36 0.65
N GLN A 141 7.44 24.65 1.14
CA GLN A 141 8.70 24.49 0.39
C GLN A 141 9.05 23.05 0.02
N TYR A 142 8.48 22.06 0.73
CA TYR A 142 8.71 20.64 0.46
C TYR A 142 7.54 20.01 -0.28
N THR A 143 6.51 20.78 -0.63
CA THR A 143 5.27 20.26 -1.22
C THR A 143 5.00 20.83 -2.59
N ARG A 144 4.44 20.00 -3.45
CA ARG A 144 3.85 20.42 -4.72
C ARG A 144 2.37 20.07 -4.70
N THR A 145 1.55 21.12 -4.78
CA THR A 145 0.09 21.00 -4.75
C THR A 145 -0.49 21.41 -6.11
N GLY A 146 -1.44 20.62 -6.61
CA GLY A 146 -2.18 20.98 -7.82
C GLY A 146 -2.99 19.81 -8.40
N PRO A 147 -3.86 20.09 -9.39
CA PRO A 147 -4.78 19.10 -9.95
C PRO A 147 -4.07 17.95 -10.66
N MET A 148 -2.82 18.14 -11.10
CA MET A 148 -2.02 17.07 -11.69
C MET A 148 -1.62 15.98 -10.69
N MET A 149 -1.78 16.22 -9.39
CA MET A 149 -1.50 15.24 -8.32
C MET A 149 -2.73 14.39 -7.96
N ASP A 150 -3.91 14.87 -8.35
CA ASP A 150 -5.23 14.26 -8.15
C ASP A 150 -5.69 13.52 -9.41
N VAL A 151 -4.87 12.55 -9.83
CA VAL A 151 -5.10 11.75 -11.04
C VAL A 151 -4.92 10.26 -10.72
N SER A 152 -5.54 9.40 -11.50
CA SER A 152 -5.36 7.94 -11.47
C SER A 152 -4.25 7.50 -12.44
N GLY A 153 -3.86 6.22 -12.38
CA GLY A 153 -2.82 5.64 -13.23
C GLY A 153 -3.11 5.68 -14.74
N LYS A 154 -4.35 6.03 -15.14
CA LYS A 154 -4.72 6.18 -16.55
C LYS A 154 -3.88 7.22 -17.30
N MET A 155 -3.38 8.25 -16.63
CA MET A 155 -2.57 9.28 -17.30
C MET A 155 -1.27 8.73 -17.90
N GLY A 156 -0.80 7.55 -17.46
CA GLY A 156 0.35 6.85 -18.01
C GLY A 156 0.03 5.65 -18.92
N SER A 157 -1.24 5.36 -19.21
CA SER A 157 -1.62 4.18 -20.02
C SER A 157 -2.91 4.40 -20.82
N ASP A 158 -2.89 4.07 -22.12
CA ASP A 158 -4.09 4.01 -22.99
C ASP A 158 -5.00 2.80 -22.68
N ASP A 159 -4.98 2.29 -21.44
CA ASP A 159 -5.83 1.18 -21.02
C ASP A 159 -7.25 1.70 -20.72
N PRO A 160 -8.26 1.34 -21.54
CA PRO A 160 -9.63 1.80 -21.36
C PRO A 160 -10.29 1.24 -20.09
N SER A 161 -9.71 0.20 -19.47
CA SER A 161 -10.21 -0.38 -18.23
C SER A 161 -9.88 0.45 -16.99
N LYS A 162 -8.90 1.37 -17.08
CA LYS A 162 -8.54 2.23 -15.96
C LYS A 162 -9.50 3.42 -15.82
N PRO A 163 -9.92 3.75 -14.58
CA PRO A 163 -10.69 4.96 -14.32
C PRO A 163 -9.82 6.18 -14.61
N GLY A 164 -10.41 7.28 -15.11
CA GLY A 164 -9.69 8.53 -15.39
C GLY A 164 -9.57 9.47 -14.18
N ARG A 165 -10.06 9.04 -13.02
CA ARG A 165 -10.08 9.74 -11.74
C ARG A 165 -9.76 8.74 -10.62
N PRO A 166 -9.34 9.21 -9.44
CA PRO A 166 -9.16 8.34 -8.28
C PRO A 166 -10.41 7.49 -7.99
N HIS A 167 -10.20 6.30 -7.44
CA HIS A 167 -11.22 5.27 -7.22
C HIS A 167 -10.99 4.44 -5.95
#